data_AF-F4RW81-F1
#
_entry.id   AF-F4RW81-F1
#
_cell.length_a   1.000
_cell.length_b   1.000
_cell.length_c   1.000
_cell.angle_alpha   90.00
_cell.angle_beta   90.00
_cell.angle_gamma   90.00
#
_symmetry.space_group_name_H-M   'P 1'
#
loop_
_entity.id
_entity.type
_entity.pdbx_description
1 polymer ?
#
loop_
_entity_poly.entity_id
_entity_poly.type
_entity_poly.pdbx_seq_one_letter_code
_entity_poly.pdbx_strand_id
1 'polypeptide(L)'
;MFHQSFFKIAMLFSILCFSALVESSLYCRGRFSKGAKTGEHKGKAACGTSHDNTIYYCDDDGCTNGGHRWVKMDHCVLAHSNWNGTSTQQCVEYKWDDNHHRFSCTNHGGVTYHCKMNIHQIQPIICSCYES
;
A
#
# COMPACT_ATOMS: atom_id res chain seq x y z
N MET A 1 10.96 45.46 26.02
CA MET A 1 11.55 44.10 26.13
C MET A 1 10.54 42.95 25.98
N PHE A 2 9.22 43.18 25.90
CA PHE A 2 8.23 42.11 25.74
C PHE A 2 8.21 41.40 24.37
N HIS A 3 8.74 42.01 23.31
CA HIS A 3 8.72 41.41 21.95
C HIS A 3 9.66 40.21 21.77
N GLN A 4 10.74 40.08 22.54
CA GLN A 4 11.68 38.95 22.41
C GLN A 4 11.12 37.63 22.94
N SER A 5 10.24 37.66 23.95
CA SER A 5 9.64 36.44 24.51
C SER A 5 8.53 35.86 23.62
N PHE A 6 7.79 36.71 22.91
CA PHE A 6 6.68 36.25 22.04
C PHE A 6 7.20 35.42 20.86
N PHE A 7 8.32 35.82 20.25
CA PHE A 7 8.93 35.09 19.15
C PHE A 7 9.39 33.68 19.54
N LYS A 8 9.95 33.50 20.75
CA LYS A 8 10.41 32.20 21.23
C LYS A 8 9.26 31.22 21.46
N ILE A 9 8.13 31.71 22.00
CA ILE A 9 6.94 30.90 22.22
C ILE A 9 6.30 30.51 20.88
N ALA A 10 6.17 31.45 19.94
CA ALA A 10 5.64 31.17 18.60
C ALA A 10 6.47 30.14 17.82
N MET A 11 7.80 30.17 17.97
CA MET A 11 8.70 29.20 17.34
C MET A 11 8.53 27.80 17.93
N LEU A 12 8.37 27.68 19.25
CA LEU A 12 8.11 26.40 19.93
C LEU A 12 6.78 25.78 19.51
N PHE A 13 5.71 26.59 19.43
CA PHE A 13 4.41 26.14 18.93
C PHE A 13 4.48 25.70 17.46
N SER A 14 5.22 26.44 16.63
CA SER A 14 5.40 26.05 15.23
C SER A 14 6.12 24.71 15.10
N ILE A 15 7.22 24.50 15.85
CA ILE A 15 7.96 23.23 15.84
C ILE A 15 7.08 22.07 16.33
N LEU A 16 6.28 22.27 17.38
CA LEU A 16 5.34 21.24 17.86
C LEU A 16 4.26 20.89 16.84
N CYS A 17 3.73 21.88 16.10
CA CYS A 17 2.74 21.64 15.06
C CYS A 17 3.33 20.94 13.82
N PHE A 18 4.60 21.19 13.46
CA PHE A 18 5.25 20.52 12.34
C PHE A 18 5.63 19.06 12.66
N SER A 19 5.98 18.77 13.92
CA SER A 19 6.32 17.40 14.34
C SER A 19 5.12 16.44 14.35
N ALA A 20 3.89 16.95 14.34
CA ALA A 20 2.68 16.13 14.35
C ALA A 20 2.27 15.63 12.94
N LEU A 21 2.98 16.03 11.89
CA LEU A 21 2.68 15.69 10.48
C LEU A 21 3.73 14.75 9.87
N VAL A 22 4.37 13.89 10.67
CA VAL A 22 5.29 12.88 10.13
C VAL A 22 4.46 11.81 9.40
N GLU A 23 4.22 12.06 8.12
CA GLU A 23 3.60 11.12 7.18
C GLU A 23 4.63 10.05 6.83
N SER A 24 4.43 8.82 7.29
CA SER A 24 5.28 7.71 6.91
C SER A 24 4.78 7.11 5.61
N SER A 25 5.58 7.21 4.55
CA SER A 25 5.30 6.52 3.29
C SER A 25 5.71 5.05 3.39
N LEU A 26 4.75 4.14 3.31
CA LEU A 26 4.96 2.70 3.29
C LEU A 26 4.91 2.15 1.86
N TYR A 27 5.93 1.37 1.51
CA TYR A 27 5.99 0.64 0.25
C TYR A 27 5.34 -0.73 0.44
N CYS A 28 4.13 -0.92 -0.07
CA CYS A 28 3.31 -2.11 0.13
C CYS A 28 3.78 -3.29 -0.74
N ARG A 29 5.05 -3.70 -0.68
CA ARG A 29 5.61 -4.71 -1.60
C ARG A 29 5.03 -6.11 -1.39
N GLY A 30 4.76 -6.48 -0.15
CA GLY A 30 4.24 -7.81 0.21
C GLY A 30 2.74 -7.94 -0.03
N ARG A 31 1.97 -6.89 0.27
CA ARG A 31 0.52 -6.93 0.16
C ARG A 31 -0.09 -5.55 -0.03
N PHE A 32 -1.11 -5.47 -0.86
CA PHE A 32 -2.03 -4.34 -0.89
C PHE A 32 -3.47 -4.82 -1.05
N SER A 33 -4.40 -4.25 -0.30
CA SER A 33 -5.83 -4.37 -0.56
C SER A 33 -6.54 -3.06 -0.27
N LYS A 34 -7.50 -2.71 -1.14
CA LYS A 34 -8.30 -1.49 -1.00
C LYS A 34 -9.12 -1.49 0.29
N GLY A 35 -9.45 -0.29 0.74
CA GLY A 35 -10.23 -0.10 1.96
C GLY A 35 -11.60 -0.76 1.90
N ALA A 36 -11.97 -1.40 3.01
CA ALA A 36 -13.28 -2.01 3.15
C ALA A 36 -14.38 -0.94 3.11
N LYS A 37 -15.55 -1.27 2.55
CA LYS A 37 -16.72 -0.38 2.57
C LYS A 37 -17.41 -0.33 3.94
N THR A 38 -17.18 -1.35 4.76
CA THR A 38 -17.81 -1.59 6.06
C THR A 38 -16.83 -2.24 7.03
N GLY A 39 -17.07 -2.14 8.33
CA GLY A 39 -16.26 -2.77 9.38
C GLY A 39 -15.25 -1.83 10.04
N GLU A 40 -14.40 -2.41 10.88
CA GLU A 40 -13.43 -1.71 11.74
C GLU A 40 -12.39 -0.89 10.96
N HIS A 41 -12.07 -1.29 9.73
CA HIS A 41 -11.10 -0.62 8.86
C HIS A 41 -11.76 0.04 7.63
N LYS A 42 -12.97 0.56 7.80
CA LYS A 42 -13.68 1.25 6.71
C LYS A 42 -12.84 2.41 6.17
N GLY A 43 -12.64 2.43 4.85
CA GLY A 43 -11.84 3.48 4.19
C GLY A 43 -10.33 3.40 4.43
N LYS A 44 -9.84 2.31 5.03
CA LYS A 44 -8.41 2.10 5.26
C LYS A 44 -7.87 0.98 4.38
N ALA A 45 -6.90 1.28 3.52
CA ALA A 45 -6.16 0.28 2.76
C ALA A 45 -5.29 -0.56 3.70
N ALA A 46 -5.15 -1.85 3.37
CA ALA A 46 -4.22 -2.73 4.06
C ALA A 46 -2.91 -2.81 3.26
N CYS A 47 -1.80 -2.47 3.90
CA CYS A 47 -0.46 -2.43 3.33
C CYS A 47 0.47 -3.39 4.08
N GLY A 48 1.12 -4.31 3.38
CA GLY A 48 2.18 -5.16 3.91
C GLY A 48 3.51 -4.84 3.20
N THR A 49 4.54 -4.52 3.97
CA THR A 49 5.81 -4.01 3.43
C THR A 49 6.75 -5.13 2.96
N SER A 50 6.63 -6.33 3.53
CA SER A 50 7.54 -7.43 3.23
C SER A 50 6.85 -8.81 3.30
N HIS A 51 7.65 -9.86 3.50
CA HIS A 51 7.21 -11.24 3.74
C HIS A 51 6.52 -11.42 5.09
N ASP A 52 6.62 -10.43 5.98
CA ASP A 52 5.97 -10.48 7.28
C ASP A 52 4.45 -10.31 7.17
N ASN A 53 3.72 -10.92 8.10
CA ASN A 53 2.26 -10.79 8.17
C ASN A 53 1.82 -9.46 8.80
N THR A 54 2.73 -8.51 8.99
CA THR A 54 2.42 -7.18 9.52
C THR A 54 1.59 -6.42 8.50
N ILE A 55 0.43 -5.92 8.93
CA ILE A 55 -0.47 -5.14 8.10
C ILE A 55 -0.62 -3.77 8.73
N TYR A 56 -0.33 -2.74 7.93
CA TYR A 56 -0.57 -1.35 8.26
C TYR A 56 -1.87 -0.91 7.60
N TYR A 57 -2.72 -0.22 8.37
CA TYR A 57 -3.97 0.34 7.87
C TYR A 57 -3.79 1.82 7.62
N CYS A 58 -3.81 2.20 6.35
CA CYS A 58 -3.52 3.58 5.89
C CYS A 58 -4.75 4.16 5.22
N ASP A 59 -4.87 5.48 5.12
CA ASP A 59 -5.99 6.08 4.38
C ASP A 59 -5.96 5.62 2.92
N ASP A 60 -7.06 5.01 2.48
CA ASP A 60 -7.13 4.33 1.19
C ASP A 60 -6.93 5.28 0.01
N ASP A 61 -7.28 6.55 0.18
CA ASP A 61 -7.10 7.61 -0.82
C ASP A 61 -5.66 8.09 -0.93
N GLY A 62 -4.83 7.88 0.10
CA GLY A 62 -3.40 8.20 0.09
C GLY A 62 -2.52 7.11 -0.54
N CYS A 63 -3.12 6.02 -1.03
CA CYS A 63 -2.41 4.87 -1.58
C CYS A 63 -2.37 4.90 -3.10
N THR A 64 -1.17 5.03 -3.69
CA THR A 64 -0.98 5.13 -5.14
C THR A 64 0.32 4.51 -5.64
N ASN A 65 0.33 4.13 -6.91
CA ASN A 65 1.52 3.83 -7.70
C ASN A 65 1.49 4.77 -8.91
N GLY A 66 2.29 5.85 -8.85
CA GLY A 66 2.40 6.80 -9.96
C GLY A 66 1.06 7.43 -10.40
N GLY A 67 0.11 7.61 -9.48
CA GLY A 67 -1.24 8.12 -9.78
C GLY A 67 -2.28 7.01 -10.04
N HIS A 68 -1.86 5.75 -10.11
CA HIS A 68 -2.75 4.60 -10.29
C HIS A 68 -3.01 3.88 -8.97
N ARG A 69 -4.17 3.22 -8.87
CA ARG A 69 -4.55 2.37 -7.71
C ARG A 69 -4.50 0.89 -8.06
N TRP A 70 -3.49 0.54 -8.84
CA TRP A 70 -3.16 -0.82 -9.27
C TRP A 70 -1.67 -0.90 -9.57
N VAL A 71 -1.16 -2.13 -9.60
CA VAL A 71 0.23 -2.44 -9.98
C VAL A 71 0.23 -3.32 -11.21
N LYS A 72 1.17 -3.08 -12.12
CA LYS A 72 1.35 -3.97 -13.28
C LYS A 72 2.06 -5.23 -12.82
N MET A 73 1.50 -6.39 -13.12
CA MET A 73 2.16 -7.67 -12.94
C MET A 73 2.17 -8.46 -14.25
N ASP A 74 3.32 -9.06 -14.55
CA ASP A 74 3.54 -9.88 -15.73
C ASP A 74 3.57 -11.38 -15.35
N HIS A 75 3.51 -12.25 -16.36
CA HIS A 75 3.53 -13.71 -16.19
C HIS A 75 2.42 -14.24 -15.25
N CYS A 76 1.22 -13.66 -15.36
CA CYS A 76 0.06 -14.01 -14.57
C CYS A 76 -0.77 -15.11 -15.25
N VAL A 77 -1.06 -16.17 -14.51
CA VAL A 77 -1.94 -17.28 -14.91
C VAL A 77 -3.23 -17.20 -14.12
N LEU A 78 -4.37 -17.42 -14.77
CA LEU A 78 -5.68 -17.40 -14.12
C LEU A 78 -5.74 -18.42 -12.97
N ALA A 79 -6.15 -17.99 -11.78
CA ALA A 79 -6.29 -18.89 -10.65
C ALA A 79 -7.32 -20.00 -10.95
N HIS A 80 -7.04 -21.23 -10.49
CA HIS A 80 -7.90 -22.40 -10.70
C HIS A 80 -8.19 -22.79 -12.16
N SER A 81 -7.38 -22.30 -13.11
CA SER A 81 -7.48 -22.69 -14.52
C SER A 81 -6.43 -23.73 -14.89
N ASN A 82 -6.79 -24.66 -15.77
CA ASN A 82 -5.85 -25.57 -16.44
C ASN A 82 -5.19 -24.91 -17.67
N TRP A 83 -5.52 -23.65 -17.96
CA TRP A 83 -4.95 -22.93 -19.08
C TRP A 83 -3.55 -22.43 -18.75
N ASN A 84 -2.58 -22.82 -19.58
CA ASN A 84 -1.17 -22.46 -19.41
C ASN A 84 -0.81 -21.07 -20.00
N GLY A 85 -1.80 -20.30 -20.45
CA GLY A 85 -1.57 -18.96 -20.97
C GLY A 85 -1.13 -18.01 -19.87
N THR A 86 -0.14 -17.17 -20.19
CA THR A 86 0.28 -16.07 -19.33
C THR A 86 -0.27 -14.75 -19.87
N SER A 87 -0.50 -13.82 -18.96
CA SER A 87 -1.01 -12.49 -19.26
C SER A 87 -0.34 -11.44 -18.37
N THR A 88 -0.46 -10.19 -18.78
CA THR A 88 -0.16 -9.04 -17.93
C THR A 88 -1.45 -8.56 -17.29
N GLN A 89 -1.43 -8.29 -15.99
CA GLN A 89 -2.58 -7.86 -15.21
C GLN A 89 -2.33 -6.51 -14.53
N GLN A 90 -3.41 -5.75 -14.36
CA GLN A 90 -3.46 -4.55 -13.53
C GLN A 90 -4.11 -4.92 -12.19
N CYS A 91 -3.28 -5.21 -11.20
CA CYS A 91 -3.69 -5.76 -9.92
C CYS A 91 -4.12 -4.64 -8.97
N VAL A 92 -5.39 -4.60 -8.61
CA VAL A 92 -5.94 -3.67 -7.61
C VAL A 92 -5.77 -4.18 -6.19
N GLU A 93 -5.53 -5.48 -6.05
CA GLU A 93 -5.17 -6.14 -4.81
C GLU A 93 -4.10 -7.17 -5.12
N TYR A 94 -3.15 -7.35 -4.22
CA TYR A 94 -2.16 -8.41 -4.33
C TYR A 94 -1.63 -8.85 -2.98
N LYS A 95 -1.15 -10.08 -2.93
CA LYS A 95 -0.50 -10.66 -1.76
C LYS A 95 0.61 -11.61 -2.22
N TRP A 96 1.79 -11.45 -1.64
CA TRP A 96 2.89 -12.39 -1.77
C TRP A 96 2.55 -13.73 -1.10
N ASP A 97 2.78 -14.82 -1.80
CA ASP A 97 2.65 -16.18 -1.30
C ASP A 97 4.05 -16.81 -1.20
N ASP A 98 4.56 -16.90 0.03
CA ASP A 98 5.88 -17.44 0.32
C ASP A 98 6.03 -18.90 -0.07
N ASN A 99 4.97 -19.71 0.06
CA ASN A 99 5.05 -21.14 -0.20
C ASN A 99 5.25 -21.43 -1.69
N HIS A 100 4.73 -20.56 -2.55
CA HIS A 100 4.77 -20.74 -4.01
C HIS A 100 5.68 -19.72 -4.72
N HIS A 101 6.30 -18.80 -3.97
CA HIS A 101 7.14 -17.70 -4.46
C HIS A 101 6.49 -16.93 -5.63
N ARG A 102 5.24 -16.50 -5.44
CA ARG A 102 4.45 -15.79 -6.46
C ARG A 102 3.47 -14.83 -5.81
N PHE A 103 2.95 -13.88 -6.59
CA PHE A 103 1.85 -13.04 -6.15
C PHE A 103 0.50 -13.68 -6.47
N SER A 104 -0.42 -13.63 -5.51
CA SER A 104 -1.86 -13.61 -5.79
C SER A 104 -2.24 -12.18 -6.17
N CYS A 105 -2.88 -11.98 -7.32
CA CYS A 105 -3.26 -10.68 -7.86
C CYS A 105 -4.75 -10.70 -8.24
N THR A 106 -5.52 -9.74 -7.76
CA THR A 106 -6.91 -9.54 -8.19
C THR A 106 -6.98 -8.30 -9.08
N ASN A 107 -7.54 -8.42 -10.28
CA ASN A 107 -7.71 -7.28 -11.19
C ASN A 107 -9.03 -6.52 -10.91
N HIS A 108 -9.27 -5.44 -11.67
CA HIS A 108 -10.48 -4.63 -11.54
C HIS A 108 -11.80 -5.41 -11.74
N GLY A 109 -11.76 -6.53 -12.47
CA GLY A 109 -12.91 -7.41 -12.69
C GLY A 109 -13.16 -8.39 -11.54
N GLY A 110 -12.39 -8.33 -10.45
CA GLY A 110 -12.48 -9.28 -9.35
C GLY A 110 -11.90 -10.66 -9.67
N VAL A 111 -11.17 -10.79 -10.79
CA VAL A 111 -10.57 -12.06 -11.21
C VAL A 111 -9.18 -12.19 -10.62
N THR A 112 -8.92 -13.33 -9.99
CA THR A 112 -7.64 -13.63 -9.33
C THR A 112 -6.70 -14.38 -10.26
N TYR A 113 -5.43 -13.99 -10.25
CA TYR A 113 -4.33 -14.57 -11.00
C TYR A 113 -3.16 -14.89 -10.07
N HIS A 114 -2.33 -15.84 -10.50
CA HIS A 114 -1.04 -16.12 -9.90
C HIS A 114 0.07 -15.62 -10.81
N CYS A 115 0.82 -14.61 -10.35
CA CYS A 115 1.86 -13.95 -11.13
C CYS A 115 3.24 -14.37 -10.62
N LYS A 116 4.05 -14.98 -11.49
CA LYS A 116 5.40 -15.45 -11.16
C LYS A 116 6.40 -14.30 -11.31
N MET A 117 6.42 -13.42 -10.32
CA MET A 117 7.36 -12.31 -10.20
C MET A 117 8.05 -12.36 -8.83
N ASN A 118 9.19 -11.70 -8.68
CA ASN A 118 9.84 -11.50 -7.38
C ASN A 118 9.28 -10.25 -6.67
N ILE A 119 9.22 -10.27 -5.33
CA ILE A 119 8.79 -9.14 -4.50
C ILE A 119 9.58 -7.83 -4.73
N HIS A 120 10.81 -7.91 -5.26
CA HIS A 120 11.63 -6.76 -5.60
C HIS A 120 11.39 -6.21 -7.02
N GLN A 121 10.71 -6.96 -7.89
CA GLN A 121 10.43 -6.55 -9.27
C GLN A 121 9.14 -5.73 -9.40
N ILE A 122 8.24 -5.82 -8.42
CA ILE A 122 7.01 -5.06 -8.40
C ILE A 122 7.30 -3.57 -8.17
N GLN A 123 6.59 -2.70 -8.88
CA GLN A 123 6.42 -1.32 -8.45
C GLN A 123 5.24 -1.33 -7.45
N PRO A 124 5.48 -1.21 -6.14
CA PRO A 124 4.42 -1.37 -5.16
C PRO A 124 3.50 -0.15 -5.14
N ILE A 125 2.31 -0.31 -4.56
CA ILE A 125 1.54 0.82 -4.06
C ILE A 125 2.32 1.45 -2.89
N ILE A 126 2.42 2.77 -2.88
CA ILE A 126 2.95 3.56 -1.78
C ILE A 126 1.76 4.17 -1.05
N CYS A 127 1.68 3.94 0.26
CA CYS A 127 0.63 4.47 1.12
C CYS A 127 1.22 5.45 2.11
N SER A 128 0.51 6.55 2.32
CA SER A 128 0.78 7.47 3.42
C SER A 128 0.03 7.03 4.67
N CYS A 129 0.79 6.68 5.71
CA CYS A 129 0.24 6.14 6.94
C CYS A 129 0.61 7.08 8.09
N TYR A 130 -0.39 7.44 8.89
CA TYR A 130 -0.18 8.19 10.11
C TYR A 130 0.02 7.20 11.25
N GLU A 131 1.11 7.33 11.99
CA GLU A 131 1.22 6.68 13.29
C GLU A 131 0.23 7.39 14.22
N SER A 132 -0.91 6.74 14.48
CA SER A 132 -1.90 7.21 15.46
C SER A 132 -1.54 6.74 16.87
#